data_AF-A0A183U070-F1
#
_entry.id   AF-A0A183U070-F1
#
_cell.length_a   1.000
_cell.length_b   1.000
_cell.length_c   1.000
_cell.angle_alpha   90.00
_cell.angle_beta   90.00
_cell.angle_gamma   90.00
#
_symmetry.space_group_name_H-M   'P 1'
#
loop_
_entity.id
_entity.type
_entity.pdbx_description
1 polymer ?
#
loop_
_entity_poly.entity_id
_entity_poly.type
_entity_poly.pdbx_seq_one_letter_code
_entity_poly.pdbx_strand_id
1 'polypeptide(L)' 'MQPQNGFTASTIRFVPHFRALRISWTHNSLMSEGVEQFVHEFLPVIRENNPHIDFVLLRTHTECDPFIVGE' A
#
# COMPACT_ATOMS: atom_id res chain seq x y z
N MET A 1 14.33 -9.82 24.66
CA MET A 1 14.46 -9.04 23.41
C MET A 1 13.06 -8.73 22.93
N GLN A 2 12.58 -7.49 23.10
CA GLN A 2 11.35 -7.07 22.44
C GLN A 2 11.60 -7.11 20.92
N PRO A 3 10.69 -7.65 20.11
CA PRO A 3 10.88 -7.67 18.67
C PRO A 3 11.02 -6.23 18.19
N GLN A 4 12.10 -5.92 17.48
CA GLN A 4 12.36 -4.59 16.90
C GLN A 4 11.15 -4.03 16.14
N ASN A 5 10.31 -4.92 15.60
CA ASN A 5 9.07 -4.60 14.91
C ASN A 5 8.07 -3.82 15.78
N GLY A 6 8.02 -4.04 17.11
CA GLY A 6 7.11 -3.33 18.00
C GLY A 6 7.48 -1.86 18.18
N PHE A 7 8.78 -1.55 18.23
CA PHE A 7 9.28 -0.18 18.30
C PHE A 7 9.01 0.56 16.97
N THR A 8 9.31 -0.07 15.84
CA THR A 8 9.01 0.48 14.51
C THR A 8 7.51 0.72 14.32
N ALA A 9 6.65 -0.22 14.72
CA ALA A 9 5.20 -0.04 14.68
C ALA A 9 4.73 1.13 15.56
N SER A 10 5.32 1.31 16.75
CA SER A 10 5.00 2.42 17.66
C SER A 10 5.45 3.80 17.17
N THR A 11 6.32 3.85 16.14
CA THR A 11 6.82 5.10 15.54
C THR A 11 6.12 5.44 14.22
N ILE A 12 5.20 4.58 13.75
CA ILE A 12 4.34 4.89 12.60
C ILE A 12 3.46 6.08 12.99
N ARG A 13 3.73 7.24 12.37
CA ARG A 13 2.93 8.45 12.51
C ARG A 13 1.89 8.47 11.40
N PHE A 14 0.63 8.32 11.77
CA PHE A 14 -0.49 8.56 10.87
C PHE A 14 -0.67 10.08 10.73
N VAL A 15 -0.34 10.61 9.55
CA VAL A 15 -0.32 12.05 9.30
C VAL A 15 -1.75 12.51 9.00
N PRO A 16 -2.30 13.54 9.67
CA PRO A 16 -3.67 14.03 9.43
C PRO A 16 -3.88 14.61 8.01
N HIS A 17 -2.81 14.75 7.25
CA HIS A 17 -2.84 15.21 5.86
C HIS A 17 -2.75 14.07 4.85
N PHE A 18 -2.56 12.83 5.29
CA PHE A 18 -2.52 11.68 4.39
C PHE A 18 -3.95 11.36 3.97
N ARG A 19 -4.33 11.82 2.77
CA ARG A 19 -5.71 11.85 2.28
C ARG A 19 -5.98 10.72 1.32
N ALA A 20 -5.01 10.34 0.51
CA ALA A 20 -5.20 9.27 -0.46
C ALA A 20 -3.95 8.41 -0.66
N LEU A 21 -4.18 7.13 -0.94
CA LEU A 21 -3.15 6.20 -1.39
C LEU A 21 -3.54 5.68 -2.77
N ARG A 22 -2.69 5.97 -3.77
CA ARG A 22 -2.87 5.57 -5.16
C ARG A 22 -1.87 4.48 -5.51
N ILE A 23 -2.38 3.33 -5.91
CA ILE A 23 -1.60 2.15 -6.26
C ILE A 23 -1.94 1.76 -7.68
N SER A 24 -0.94 1.61 -8.54
CA SER A 24 -1.10 1.12 -9.90
C SER A 24 -0.14 -0.02 -10.17
N TRP A 25 -0.63 -1.09 -10.81
CA TRP A 25 0.20 -2.23 -11.19
C TRP A 25 -0.36 -2.93 -12.43
N THR A 26 0.54 -3.61 -13.14
CA THR A 26 0.20 -4.40 -14.32
C THR A 26 -0.16 -5.82 -13.89
N HIS A 27 -1.31 -6.32 -14.33
CA HIS A 27 -1.71 -7.69 -14.05
C HIS A 27 -0.76 -8.69 -14.74
N ASN A 28 -0.36 -9.73 -13.99
CA ASN A 28 0.41 -10.86 -14.52
C ASN A 28 1.78 -10.46 -15.10
N SER A 29 2.33 -9.34 -14.63
CA SER A 29 3.70 -8.92 -14.91
C SER A 29 4.59 -9.28 -13.73
N LEU A 30 5.73 -9.93 -14.00
CA LEU A 30 6.75 -10.24 -12.99
C LEU A 30 7.20 -8.98 -12.22
N MET A 31 7.24 -7.83 -12.90
CA MET A 31 7.63 -6.56 -12.30
C MET A 31 6.61 -6.07 -11.25
N SER A 32 5.35 -6.47 -11.40
CA SER A 32 4.23 -6.07 -10.54
C SER A 32 3.87 -7.11 -9.48
N GLU A 33 4.52 -8.28 -9.47
CA GLU A 33 4.22 -9.39 -8.55
C GLU A 33 4.27 -8.96 -7.08
N GLY A 34 5.30 -8.21 -6.70
CA GLY A 34 5.42 -7.69 -5.33
C GLY A 34 4.31 -6.71 -4.95
N VAL A 35 3.81 -5.92 -5.91
CA VAL A 35 2.69 -4.99 -5.67
C VAL A 35 1.36 -5.75 -5.60
N GLU A 36 1.19 -6.79 -6.40
CA GLU A 36 0.02 -7.68 -6.35
C GLU A 36 -0.04 -8.38 -4.98
N GLN A 37 1.07 -8.94 -4.50
CA GLN A 37 1.17 -9.50 -3.14
C GLN A 37 0.87 -8.44 -2.07
N PHE A 38 1.42 -7.23 -2.19
CA PHE A 38 1.16 -6.14 -1.25
C PHE A 38 -0.34 -5.80 -1.15
N VAL A 39 -1.01 -5.68 -2.29
CA VAL A 39 -2.45 -5.39 -2.37
C VAL A 39 -3.29 -6.50 -1.75
N HIS A 40 -2.88 -7.77 -1.93
CA HIS A 40 -3.61 -8.90 -1.37
C HIS A 40 -3.41 -9.09 0.14
N GLU A 41 -2.18 -8.95 0.63
CA GLU A 41 -1.84 -9.31 2.01
C GLU A 41 -1.94 -8.15 3.00
N PHE A 42 -1.53 -6.94 2.59
CA PHE A 42 -1.33 -5.83 3.53
C PHE A 42 -2.36 -4.72 3.38
N LEU A 43 -2.88 -4.49 2.17
CA LEU A 43 -3.86 -3.43 1.93
C LEU A 43 -5.14 -3.55 2.77
N PRO A 44 -5.71 -4.75 3.03
CA PRO A 44 -6.88 -4.89 3.90
C PRO A 44 -6.61 -4.34 5.31
N VAL A 45 -5.47 -4.70 5.91
CA VAL A 45 -5.07 -4.25 7.25
C VAL A 45 -4.84 -2.73 7.26
N ILE A 46 -4.22 -2.18 6.22
CA ILE A 46 -3.99 -0.73 6.10
C ILE A 46 -5.32 0.02 6.00
N ARG A 47 -6.29 -0.50 5.23
CA ARG A 47 -7.64 0.08 5.09
C ARG A 47 -8.40 0.08 6.42
N GLU A 48 -8.37 -1.01 7.16
CA GLU A 48 -9.03 -1.11 8.47
C GLU A 48 -8.50 -0.10 9.48
N ASN A 49 -7.19 0.15 9.48
CA ASN A 49 -6.56 1.12 10.37
C ASN A 49 -6.71 2.58 9.89
N ASN A 50 -7.08 2.80 8.62
CA ASN A 50 -7.15 4.13 8.01
C ASN A 50 -8.45 4.32 7.21
N PRO A 51 -9.64 4.28 7.86
CA PRO A 51 -10.92 4.37 7.17
C PRO A 51 -11.22 5.74 6.54
N HIS A 52 -10.41 6.75 6.88
CA HIS A 52 -10.57 8.13 6.42
C HIS A 52 -9.76 8.45 5.16
N ILE A 53 -9.00 7.48 4.64
CA ILE A 53 -8.10 7.64 3.50
C ILE A 53 -8.76 7.07 2.26
N ASP A 54 -8.68 7.80 1.15
CA ASP A 54 -9.15 7.34 -0.14
C ASP A 54 -8.13 6.39 -0.78
N PHE A 55 -8.55 5.16 -1.08
CA PHE A 55 -7.71 4.16 -1.74
C PHE A 55 -8.08 4.05 -3.21
N VAL A 56 -7.17 4.42 -4.10
CA VAL A 56 -7.35 4.32 -5.55
C VAL A 56 -6.48 3.18 -6.08
N LEU A 57 -7.11 2.13 -6.58
CA LEU A 57 -6.42 0.97 -7.16
C LEU A 57 -6.60 0.95 -8.68
N LEU A 58 -5.50 1.08 -9.43
CA LEU A 58 -5.47 0.93 -10.88
C LEU A 58 -4.77 -0.37 -11.25
N ARG A 59 -5.55 -1.41 -11.56
CA ARG A 59 -5.03 -2.62 -12.18
C ARG A 59 -5.16 -2.51 -13.69
N THR A 60 -4.04 -2.57 -14.40
CA THR A 60 -4.00 -2.42 -15.86
C THR A 60 -3.48 -3.69 -16.54
N HIS A 61 -3.84 -3.90 -17.80
CA HIS A 61 -3.28 -4.96 -18.66
C HIS A 61 -2.19 -4.44 -19.60
N THR A 62 -1.91 -3.14 -19.57
CA THR A 62 -0.85 -2.51 -20.35
C THR A 62 0.41 -2.50 -19.50
N GLU A 63 1.54 -2.93 -20.06
CA GLU A 63 2.82 -2.89 -19.34
C GLU A 63 3.16 -1.44 -18.96
N CYS A 64 3.19 -1.20 -17.65
CA CYS A 64 3.55 0.06 -17.03
C CYS A 64 4.33 -0.24 -15.75
N ASP A 65 5.24 0.66 -15.39
CA ASP A 65 5.94 0.59 -14.12
C ASP A 65 4.93 0.69 -12.96
N PRO A 66 4.96 -0.24 -12.00
CA PRO A 66 4.07 -0.16 -10.86
C PRO A 66 4.45 1.03 -9.98
N PHE A 67 3.45 1.72 -9.42
CA PHE A 67 3.68 2.86 -8.54
C PHE A 67 2.77 2.86 -7.32
N ILE A 68 3.29 3.48 -6.26
CA ILE A 68 2.58 3.75 -5.01
C ILE A 68 2.84 5.22 -4.68
N VAL A 69 1.77 6.01 -4.61
CA VAL A 69 1.83 7.45 -4.30
C VAL A 69 0.91 7.73 -3.13
N GLY A 70 1.44 8.44 -2.14
CA GLY A 70 0.65 9.01 -1.05
C GLY A 70 0.43 10.50 -1.26
N GLU A 71 -0.83 10.93 -1.13
CA GLU A 71 -1.27 12.34 -1.22
C GLU A 71 -1.64 12.91 0.15
#